data_AF-A0A3L7S0K1-F1
#
_entry.id   AF-A0A3L7S0K1-F1
#
_cell.length_a   1.000
_cell.length_b   1.000
_cell.length_c   1.000
_cell.angle_alpha   90.00
_cell.angle_beta   90.00
_cell.angle_gamma   90.00
#
_symmetry.space_group_name_H-M   'P 1'
#
loop_
_entity.id
_entity.type
_entity.pdbx_description
1 polymer ?
#
loop_
_entity_poly.entity_id
_entity_poly.type
_entity_poly.pdbx_seq_one_letter_code
_entity_poly.pdbx_strand_id
1 'polypeptide(L)'
;MSLSSATGRFQFSATALVATAGRFVAAVAVCLVLAASAQASDRWLRNYDEAMAAAERTGRPVLTIFTGSDWCPHCVTLEKKVLDSQHFLSWAEHRVVLLMIDLPQQGISQEERNVRSRVCIKYGVRSFPNTVLIAPDG
;
A
#
# COMPACT_ATOMS: atom_id res chain seq x y z
N MET A 1 -9.30 -71.86 36.78
CA MET A 1 -8.72 -70.83 37.66
C MET A 1 -7.20 -70.82 37.44
N SER A 2 -6.64 -69.63 37.24
CA SER A 2 -5.21 -69.28 37.08
C SER A 2 -4.46 -69.85 35.87
N LEU A 3 -4.18 -69.05 34.83
CA LEU A 3 -3.18 -67.97 34.71
C LEU A 3 -1.80 -68.52 34.32
N SER A 4 -1.32 -68.18 33.12
CA SER A 4 0.03 -67.63 32.91
C SER A 4 0.29 -67.37 31.41
N SER A 5 0.34 -66.10 31.02
CA SER A 5 1.01 -65.69 29.78
C SER A 5 1.85 -64.45 30.09
N ALA A 6 3.15 -64.70 30.23
CA ALA A 6 4.18 -63.70 30.42
C ALA A 6 4.29 -62.81 29.18
N THR A 7 4.02 -61.52 29.34
CA THR A 7 4.28 -60.49 28.34
C THR A 7 5.56 -59.74 28.72
N GLY A 8 6.52 -59.74 27.79
CA GLY A 8 7.83 -59.17 27.94
C GLY A 8 7.82 -57.65 28.10
N ARG A 9 8.72 -57.17 28.94
CA ARG A 9 9.08 -55.75 29.06
C ARG A 9 9.78 -55.30 27.78
N PHE A 10 9.19 -54.36 27.05
CA PHE A 10 9.91 -53.53 26.08
C PHE A 10 10.15 -52.15 26.68
N GLN A 11 11.43 -51.86 26.88
CA GLN A 11 11.98 -50.67 27.49
C GLN A 11 12.21 -49.64 26.36
N PHE A 12 11.39 -48.60 26.27
CA PHE A 12 11.62 -47.51 25.31
C PHE A 12 12.45 -46.41 25.97
N SER A 13 13.66 -46.21 25.46
CA SER A 13 14.65 -45.21 25.89
C SER A 13 14.23 -43.80 25.50
N ALA A 14 14.29 -42.85 26.44
CA ALA A 14 13.86 -41.45 26.34
C ALA A 14 14.80 -40.53 25.51
N THR A 15 15.62 -41.09 24.62
CA THR A 15 16.68 -40.35 23.91
C THR A 15 16.29 -39.84 22.52
N ALA A 16 15.07 -40.13 22.03
CA ALA A 16 14.62 -39.71 20.71
C ALA A 16 13.76 -38.42 20.69
N LEU A 17 13.59 -37.72 21.82
CA LEU A 17 12.69 -36.55 21.89
C LEU A 17 13.38 -35.19 21.70
N VAL A 18 14.72 -35.10 21.83
CA VAL A 18 15.42 -33.81 21.86
C VAL A 18 15.90 -33.34 20.47
N ALA A 19 15.97 -34.24 19.48
CA ALA A 19 16.53 -33.91 18.16
C ALA A 19 15.52 -33.39 17.12
N THR A 20 14.22 -33.35 17.44
CA THR A 20 13.17 -32.87 16.53
C THR A 20 12.72 -31.44 16.81
N ALA A 21 12.91 -30.92 18.03
CA ALA A 21 12.44 -29.57 18.40
C ALA A 21 13.25 -28.43 17.76
N GLY A 22 14.57 -28.58 17.58
CA GLY A 22 15.44 -27.50 17.09
C GLY A 22 15.25 -27.15 15.61
N ARG A 23 14.85 -28.13 14.78
CA ARG A 23 14.70 -27.94 13.32
C ARG A 23 13.36 -27.29 12.95
N PHE A 24 12.33 -27.49 13.76
CA PHE A 24 11.03 -26.85 13.58
C PHE A 24 11.02 -25.38 14.00
N VAL A 25 11.73 -25.02 15.08
CA VAL A 25 11.82 -23.61 15.53
C VAL A 25 12.55 -22.74 14.50
N ALA A 26 13.64 -23.24 13.90
CA ALA A 26 14.35 -22.54 12.84
C ALA A 26 13.50 -22.38 11.56
N ALA A 27 12.74 -23.40 11.17
CA ALA A 27 11.87 -23.33 9.99
C ALA A 27 10.69 -22.36 10.17
N VAL A 28 10.09 -22.28 11.37
CA VAL A 28 9.02 -21.33 11.69
C VAL A 28 9.55 -19.89 11.73
N ALA A 29 10.74 -19.66 12.28
CA ALA A 29 11.36 -18.34 12.31
C ALA A 29 11.73 -17.83 10.90
N VAL A 30 12.18 -18.71 10.00
CA VAL A 30 12.50 -18.36 8.60
C VAL A 30 11.23 -18.03 7.79
N CYS A 31 10.11 -18.71 8.04
CA CYS A 31 8.84 -18.41 7.38
C CYS A 31 8.22 -17.07 7.81
N LEU A 32 8.43 -16.64 9.06
CA LEU A 32 7.95 -15.34 9.56
C LEU A 32 8.71 -14.14 8.98
N VAL A 33 9.99 -14.30 8.63
CA VAL A 33 10.81 -13.23 8.05
C VAL A 33 10.51 -12.98 6.56
N LEU A 34 10.00 -14.00 5.85
CA LEU A 34 9.74 -13.92 4.39
C LEU A 34 8.38 -13.31 4.01
N ALA A 35 7.47 -13.07 4.96
CA ALA A 35 6.16 -12.48 4.69
C ALA A 35 6.14 -10.93 4.66
N ALA A 36 7.27 -10.28 4.94
CA ALA A 36 7.38 -8.83 5.01
C ALA A 36 7.92 -8.19 3.73
N SER A 37 7.77 -8.83 2.58
CA SER A 37 7.92 -8.17 1.27
C SER A 37 6.74 -7.21 1.08
N ALA A 38 6.81 -6.05 1.74
CA ALA A 38 5.99 -4.90 1.44
C ALA A 38 6.25 -4.53 -0.02
N GLN A 39 5.42 -5.05 -0.92
CA GLN A 39 5.31 -4.50 -2.27
C GLN A 39 5.04 -3.02 -2.07
N ALA A 40 5.97 -2.18 -2.52
CA ALA A 40 5.77 -0.75 -2.57
C ALA A 40 4.58 -0.52 -3.51
N SER A 41 3.39 -0.47 -2.95
CA SER A 41 2.22 0.02 -3.66
C SER A 41 2.53 1.44 -4.09
N ASP A 42 2.15 1.77 -5.31
CA ASP A 42 2.15 3.16 -5.74
C ASP A 42 1.38 3.97 -4.69
N ARG A 43 2.07 4.92 -4.03
CA ARG A 43 1.53 5.69 -2.92
C ARG A 43 0.43 6.64 -3.38
N TRP A 44 0.35 6.90 -4.70
CA TRP A 44 -0.61 7.78 -5.33
C TRP A 44 -1.83 7.02 -5.83
N LEU A 45 -3.00 7.40 -5.32
CA LEU A 45 -4.27 7.02 -5.92
C LEU A 45 -4.50 7.84 -7.19
N ARG A 46 -5.25 7.25 -8.13
CA ARG A 46 -5.66 7.91 -9.39
C ARG A 46 -7.17 8.01 -9.54
N ASN A 47 -7.92 7.35 -8.66
CA ASN A 47 -9.36 7.38 -8.60
C ASN A 47 -9.77 8.29 -7.44
N TYR A 48 -10.61 9.28 -7.75
CA TYR A 48 -11.10 10.26 -6.78
C TYR A 48 -11.96 9.61 -5.69
N ASP A 49 -12.88 8.73 -6.06
CA ASP A 49 -13.79 8.08 -5.11
C ASP A 49 -13.03 7.15 -4.16
N GLU A 50 -12.02 6.44 -4.66
CA GLU A 50 -11.12 5.63 -3.83
C GLU A 50 -10.34 6.49 -2.82
N ALA A 51 -9.87 7.68 -3.23
CA ALA A 51 -9.16 8.59 -2.35
C ALA A 51 -10.06 9.18 -1.27
N MET A 52 -11.30 9.55 -1.61
CA MET A 52 -12.28 10.04 -0.64
C MET A 52 -12.68 8.92 0.35
N ALA A 53 -12.94 7.70 -0.13
CA ALA A 53 -13.23 6.57 0.74
C ALA A 53 -12.05 6.25 1.69
N ALA A 54 -10.81 6.36 1.20
CA ALA A 54 -9.63 6.22 2.04
C ALA A 54 -9.49 7.36 3.07
N ALA A 55 -9.87 8.58 2.70
CA ALA A 55 -9.86 9.74 3.58
C ALA A 55 -10.87 9.58 4.72
N GLU A 56 -12.12 9.24 4.40
CA GLU A 56 -13.17 8.95 5.39
C GLU A 56 -12.73 7.85 6.37
N ARG A 57 -12.23 6.72 5.85
CA ARG A 57 -11.78 5.59 6.66
C ARG A 57 -10.61 5.95 7.58
N THR A 58 -9.71 6.84 7.15
CA THR A 58 -8.51 7.19 7.90
C THR A 58 -8.63 8.49 8.71
N GLY A 59 -9.68 9.28 8.50
CA GLY A 59 -9.82 10.62 9.06
C GLY A 59 -8.79 11.63 8.54
N ARG A 60 -8.07 11.32 7.45
CA ARG A 60 -7.00 12.16 6.90
C ARG A 60 -7.47 12.90 5.66
N PRO A 61 -7.11 14.17 5.46
CA PRO A 61 -7.46 14.89 4.25
C PRO A 61 -6.78 14.30 3.00
N VAL A 62 -7.37 14.56 1.83
CA VAL A 62 -6.78 14.19 0.54
C VAL A 62 -5.94 15.36 0.02
N LEU A 63 -4.63 15.14 -0.14
CA LEU A 63 -3.77 16.03 -0.88
C LEU A 63 -3.85 15.65 -2.36
N THR A 64 -4.54 16.48 -3.14
CA THR A 64 -4.79 16.25 -4.56
C THR A 64 -3.86 17.08 -5.41
N ILE A 65 -3.09 16.44 -6.29
CA ILE A 65 -2.23 17.09 -7.28
C ILE A 65 -2.88 16.95 -8.66
N PHE A 66 -3.16 18.10 -9.28
CA PHE A 66 -3.63 18.19 -10.65
C PHE A 66 -2.43 18.42 -11.57
N THR A 67 -2.23 17.54 -12.54
CA THR A 67 -1.05 17.53 -13.42
C THR A 67 -1.40 17.27 -14.90
N GLY A 68 -0.43 17.51 -15.78
CA GLY A 68 -0.45 17.16 -17.20
C GLY A 68 0.90 16.57 -17.59
N SER A 69 1.05 15.26 -17.44
CA SER A 69 2.35 14.57 -17.41
C SER A 69 3.21 14.70 -18.68
N ASP A 70 2.60 14.92 -19.85
CA ASP A 70 3.29 14.99 -21.15
C ASP A 70 3.41 16.42 -21.74
N TRP A 71 2.68 17.41 -21.22
CA TRP A 71 2.66 18.78 -21.76
C TRP A 71 2.96 19.88 -20.75
N CYS A 72 3.08 19.58 -19.45
CA CYS A 72 3.35 20.55 -18.39
C CYS A 72 4.75 20.37 -17.77
N PRO A 73 5.79 21.10 -18.21
CA PRO A 73 7.16 20.96 -17.68
C PRO A 73 7.28 21.29 -16.19
N HIS A 74 6.52 22.27 -15.71
CA HIS A 74 6.50 22.63 -14.29
C HIS A 74 5.88 21.54 -13.41
N CYS A 75 4.92 20.79 -13.95
CA CYS A 75 4.32 19.65 -13.25
C CYS A 75 5.35 18.53 -13.05
N VAL A 76 6.06 18.16 -14.12
CA VAL A 76 7.15 17.17 -14.05
C VAL A 76 8.26 17.62 -13.11
N THR A 77 8.55 18.92 -13.06
CA THR A 77 9.53 19.48 -12.13
C THR A 77 9.06 19.35 -10.67
N LEU A 78 7.81 19.69 -10.37
CA LEU A 78 7.23 19.55 -9.04
C LEU A 78 7.27 18.09 -8.56
N GLU A 79 6.87 17.16 -9.42
CA GLU A 79 6.87 15.73 -9.12
C GLU A 79 8.27 15.25 -8.73
N LYS A 80 9.25 15.45 -9.61
CA LYS A 80 10.63 14.99 -9.40
C LYS A 80 11.35 15.66 -8.24
N LYS A 81 11.08 16.95 -7.99
CA LYS A 81 11.83 17.74 -6.99
C LYS A 81 11.22 17.70 -5.61
N VAL A 82 9.91 17.45 -5.51
CA VAL A 82 9.17 17.52 -4.25
C VAL A 82 8.44 16.22 -3.98
N LEU A 83 7.54 15.81 -4.87
CA LEU A 83 6.60 14.72 -4.61
C LEU A 83 7.26 13.34 -4.54
N ASP A 84 8.33 13.14 -5.30
CA ASP A 84 9.14 11.92 -5.31
C ASP A 84 10.22 11.92 -4.21
N SER A 85 10.39 13.03 -3.50
CA SER A 85 11.41 13.12 -2.46
C SER A 85 11.02 12.25 -1.26
N GLN A 86 11.98 11.53 -0.69
CA GLN A 86 11.77 10.73 0.51
C GLN A 86 11.22 11.58 1.66
N HIS A 87 11.67 12.84 1.78
CA HIS A 87 11.20 13.76 2.80
C HIS A 87 9.69 14.03 2.67
N PHE A 88 9.19 14.30 1.46
CA PHE A 88 7.76 14.49 1.23
C PHE A 88 6.96 13.21 1.48
N LEU A 89 7.43 12.07 0.96
CA LEU A 89 6.73 10.80 1.12
C LEU A 89 6.64 10.38 2.59
N SER A 90 7.71 10.55 3.37
CA SER A 90 7.70 10.32 4.82
C SER A 90 6.81 11.31 5.57
N TRP A 91 6.74 12.58 5.13
CA TRP A 91 5.78 13.53 5.69
C TRP A 91 4.33 13.11 5.40
N ALA A 92 4.04 12.64 4.19
CA ALA A 92 2.69 12.32 3.74
C ALA A 92 2.12 11.04 4.38
N GLU A 93 2.96 10.04 4.64
CA GLU A 93 2.59 8.67 5.00
C GLU A 93 1.50 8.56 6.09
N HIS A 94 1.53 9.44 7.10
CA HIS A 94 0.57 9.45 8.20
C HIS A 94 -0.30 10.70 8.27
N ARG A 95 -0.19 11.61 7.29
CA ARG A 95 -0.85 12.92 7.33
C ARG A 95 -1.95 13.08 6.30
N VAL A 96 -1.76 12.54 5.10
CA VAL A 96 -2.66 12.76 3.98
C VAL A 96 -2.90 11.48 3.20
N VAL A 97 -4.01 11.42 2.48
CA VAL A 97 -4.20 10.52 1.36
C VAL A 97 -3.68 11.23 0.11
N LEU A 98 -2.82 10.57 -0.68
CA LEU A 98 -2.26 11.17 -1.90
C LEU A 98 -3.11 10.78 -3.11
N LEU A 99 -3.57 11.79 -3.85
CA LEU A 99 -4.33 11.64 -5.09
C LEU A 99 -3.68 12.42 -6.23
N MET A 100 -3.48 11.76 -7.36
CA MET A 100 -3.00 12.38 -8.58
C MET A 100 -4.10 12.38 -9.65
N ILE A 101 -4.51 13.57 -10.07
CA ILE A 101 -5.42 13.77 -11.20
C ILE A 101 -4.60 14.27 -12.39
N ASP A 102 -4.20 13.34 -13.26
CA ASP A 102 -3.41 13.64 -14.46
C ASP A 102 -4.29 13.76 -15.71
N LEU A 103 -4.08 14.81 -16.51
CA LEU A 103 -4.72 15.02 -17.80
C LEU A 103 -3.66 15.09 -18.91
N PRO A 104 -3.04 13.96 -19.30
CA PRO A 104 -2.08 13.92 -20.39
C PRO A 104 -2.77 14.17 -21.74
N GLN A 105 -2.04 14.63 -22.75
CA GLN A 105 -2.58 14.75 -24.12
C GLN A 105 -2.85 13.38 -24.73
N GLN A 106 -2.01 12.39 -24.44
CA GLN A 106 -2.11 11.04 -24.98
C GLN A 106 -2.23 9.98 -23.88
N GLY A 107 -2.55 8.74 -24.24
CA GLY A 107 -2.44 7.58 -23.34
C GLY A 107 -3.63 7.32 -22.40
N ILE A 108 -4.67 8.16 -22.43
CA ILE A 108 -5.94 7.88 -21.73
C ILE A 108 -7.14 7.92 -22.69
N SER A 109 -8.18 7.16 -22.36
CA SER A 109 -9.43 7.18 -23.14
C SER A 109 -10.18 8.50 -22.95
N GLN A 110 -11.10 8.81 -23.87
CA GLN A 110 -11.95 10.00 -23.73
C GLN A 110 -12.85 9.92 -22.47
N GLU A 111 -13.30 8.71 -22.12
CA GLU A 111 -14.09 8.49 -20.92
C GLU A 111 -13.30 8.81 -19.66
N GLU A 112 -12.08 8.28 -19.55
CA GLU A 112 -11.18 8.54 -18.43
C GLU A 112 -10.82 10.03 -18.34
N ARG A 113 -10.55 10.67 -19.48
CA ARG A 113 -10.35 12.12 -19.55
C ARG A 113 -11.54 12.89 -19.00
N ASN A 114 -12.76 12.48 -19.36
CA ASN A 114 -13.98 13.12 -18.87
C ASN A 114 -14.14 12.93 -17.35
N VAL A 115 -13.86 11.73 -16.83
CA VAL A 115 -13.89 11.43 -15.39
C VAL A 115 -12.93 12.34 -14.63
N ARG A 116 -11.66 12.38 -15.03
CA ARG A 116 -10.63 13.21 -14.39
C ARG A 116 -10.92 14.71 -14.51
N SER A 117 -11.43 15.15 -15.67
CA SER A 117 -11.80 16.55 -15.90
C SER A 117 -12.96 17.02 -15.01
N ARG A 118 -13.91 16.14 -14.66
CA ARG A 118 -14.99 16.49 -13.71
C ARG A 118 -14.45 16.85 -12.34
N VAL A 119 -13.37 16.21 -11.89
CA VAL A 119 -12.71 16.54 -10.61
C VAL A 119 -12.06 17.93 -10.70
N CYS A 120 -11.40 18.26 -11.81
CA CYS A 120 -10.85 19.60 -12.04
C CYS A 120 -11.95 20.66 -11.97
N ILE A 121 -13.08 20.41 -12.64
CA ILE A 121 -14.24 21.33 -12.65
C ILE A 121 -14.82 21.49 -11.24
N LYS A 122 -15.00 20.40 -10.49
CA LYS A 122 -15.53 20.41 -9.12
C LYS A 122 -14.76 21.37 -8.21
N TYR A 123 -13.44 21.43 -8.35
CA TYR A 123 -12.57 22.27 -7.53
C TYR A 123 -12.09 23.56 -8.24
N GLY A 124 -12.67 23.90 -9.40
CA GLY A 124 -12.34 25.13 -10.12
C GLY A 124 -10.91 25.20 -10.69
N VAL A 125 -10.26 24.06 -10.88
CA VAL A 125 -8.89 23.97 -11.40
C VAL A 125 -8.87 24.22 -12.91
N ARG A 126 -8.14 25.25 -13.34
CA ARG A 126 -8.02 25.68 -14.75
C ARG A 126 -6.59 25.74 -15.28
N SER A 127 -5.60 25.52 -14.42
CA SER A 127 -4.18 25.61 -14.74
C SER A 127 -3.39 24.53 -13.99
N PHE A 128 -2.21 24.19 -14.50
CA PHE A 128 -1.40 23.08 -14.00
C PHE A 128 0.07 23.53 -13.82
N PRO A 129 0.78 23.06 -12.77
CA PRO A 129 0.26 22.22 -11.70
C PRO A 129 -0.68 23.00 -10.77
N ASN A 130 -1.59 22.30 -10.11
CA ASN A 130 -2.44 22.86 -9.05
C ASN A 130 -2.62 21.83 -7.93
N THR A 131 -2.85 22.31 -6.71
CA THR A 131 -2.97 21.47 -5.52
C THR A 131 -4.20 21.89 -4.72
N VAL A 132 -4.98 20.90 -4.29
CA VAL A 132 -6.13 21.10 -3.39
C VAL A 132 -6.00 20.14 -2.21
N LEU A 133 -6.27 20.64 -1.00
CA LEU A 133 -6.42 19.83 0.20
C LEU A 133 -7.92 19.68 0.49
N ILE A 134 -8.42 18.45 0.47
CA ILE A 134 -9.84 18.13 0.60
C ILE A 134 -10.06 17.49 1.97
N ALA A 135 -11.06 17.94 2.71
CA ALA A 135 -11.40 17.34 3.99
C ALA A 135 -11.98 15.93 3.77
N PRO A 136 -11.92 15.03 4.77
CA PRO A 136 -12.50 13.69 4.62
C PRO A 136 -13.99 13.68 4.22
N ASP A 137 -14.75 14.72 4.56
CA ASP A 137 -16.17 14.89 4.27
C ASP A 137 -16.47 15.65 2.97
N GLY A 138 -15.45 16.07 2.21
CA GLY A 138 -15.58 16.65 0.86
C GLY A 138 -15.09 18.08 0.70
#